data_AF-A0A7H8JVR2-F1
#
_entry.id   AF-A0A7H8JVR2-F1
#
_cell.length_a   1.000
_cell.length_b   1.000
_cell.length_c   1.000
_cell.angle_alpha   90.00
_cell.angle_beta   90.00
_cell.angle_gamma   90.00
#
_symmetry.space_group_name_H-M   'P 1'
#
loop_
_entity.id
_entity.type
_entity.pdbx_description
1 polymer ?
#
loop_
_entity_poly.entity_id
_entity_poly.type
_entity_poly.pdbx_seq_one_letter_code
_entity_poly.pdbx_strand_id
1 'polypeptide(L)'
;MTDLYGVRVLAADHAARTLRIRVSVLYYDTDSHAPLTDDPSFFYRILRETAWDDAPLCEVTTRDQYLDEEWVDLHTRWFVERAERLATRNHPWPGTEELLDEDEEFDEEDEEAEAEYDEDDELPWEGYIGFPWEEDVRFQDMKPGAAAELVQAEEMRVGADYEVVVTDARWMRHLSEGDWWRTASYPTHADMPLPGEAPRVPDLRRPRAVLKPFGTAESHHLAFSDDGRRLAVSHSEQGELAVYDTADWNECLRASAENPDDYVCPWLSWVPGEPVVVLRHYEEALPQLAYDTGSGARVQAPAQTGRLRSATGRYRTTYASGPRVALLTPDGGDGGMREIPLGAGSEGAGTPDGSVDQFHGVTFTADESRMFVACGERVYVLDPADGRTLDVIRHHDTIQSVRVSPDGELLAVIGKFAEVTIRRVGDHRVVTNHRNREGRLCQAVATAWSPDGRHLAVSLRVLDEHWDPADGEIRVYGTGLATEPPPELVR
;
A
#
# COMPACT_ATOMS: atom_id res chain seq x y z
N MET A 1 2.07 8.14 21.89
CA MET A 1 1.68 6.76 21.55
C MET A 1 2.90 6.18 20.88
N THR A 2 3.68 5.38 21.60
CA THR A 2 5.03 4.99 21.18
C THR A 2 5.20 3.52 21.45
N ASP A 3 5.28 2.72 20.39
CA ASP A 3 5.62 1.31 20.53
C ASP A 3 7.04 1.19 21.06
N LEU A 4 7.26 0.18 21.88
CA LEU A 4 8.55 -0.06 22.50
C LEU A 4 8.90 -1.53 22.32
N TYR A 5 10.08 -1.76 21.76
CA TYR A 5 10.60 -3.09 21.50
C TYR A 5 11.89 -3.34 22.27
N GLY A 6 12.08 -4.57 22.71
CA GLY A 6 13.35 -5.11 23.14
C GLY A 6 13.96 -5.89 21.99
N VAL A 7 15.23 -5.64 21.69
CA VAL A 7 15.95 -6.28 20.59
C VAL A 7 17.16 -6.99 21.14
N ARG A 8 17.38 -8.25 20.75
CA ARG A 8 18.58 -9.02 21.11
C ARG A 8 19.18 -9.75 19.91
N VAL A 9 20.49 -9.62 19.73
CA VAL A 9 21.25 -10.34 18.71
C VAL A 9 21.50 -11.77 19.20
N LEU A 10 20.86 -12.72 18.54
CA LEU A 10 21.02 -14.15 18.80
C LEU A 10 22.25 -14.73 18.09
N ALA A 11 22.64 -14.15 16.95
CA ALA A 11 23.86 -14.50 16.23
C ALA A 11 24.22 -13.40 15.22
N ALA A 12 25.52 -13.23 14.95
CA ALA A 12 26.04 -12.35 13.92
C ALA A 12 27.07 -13.09 13.06
N ASP A 13 26.76 -13.28 11.78
CA ASP A 13 27.69 -13.80 10.78
C ASP A 13 28.08 -12.67 9.81
N HIS A 14 29.20 -12.02 10.11
CA HIS A 14 29.71 -10.91 9.30
C HIS A 14 30.15 -11.33 7.89
N ALA A 15 30.56 -12.60 7.70
CA ALA A 15 30.97 -13.09 6.39
C ALA A 15 29.75 -13.32 5.48
N ALA A 16 28.66 -13.82 6.05
CA ALA A 16 27.38 -13.99 5.36
C ALA A 16 26.54 -12.70 5.31
N ARG A 17 26.92 -11.65 6.06
CA ARG A 17 26.15 -10.40 6.26
C ARG A 17 24.78 -10.63 6.90
N THR A 18 24.70 -11.61 7.80
CA THR A 18 23.45 -12.09 8.37
C THR A 18 23.42 -11.92 9.87
N LEU A 19 22.34 -11.33 10.38
CA LEU A 19 22.01 -11.26 11.79
C LEU A 19 20.80 -12.13 12.09
N ARG A 20 20.83 -12.84 13.21
CA ARG A 20 19.63 -13.40 13.84
C ARG A 20 19.26 -12.52 15.01
N ILE A 21 18.08 -11.95 14.97
CA ILE A 21 17.62 -10.96 15.94
C ILE A 21 16.30 -11.43 16.53
N ARG A 22 16.18 -11.34 17.85
CA ARG A 22 14.90 -11.44 18.56
C ARG A 22 14.34 -10.05 18.79
N VAL A 23 13.08 -9.87 18.45
CA VAL A 23 12.30 -8.67 18.75
C VAL A 23 11.17 -9.06 19.68
N SER A 24 11.08 -8.40 20.83
CA SER A 24 10.04 -8.59 21.84
C SER A 24 9.28 -7.28 22.04
N VAL A 25 7.96 -7.37 22.08
CA VAL A 25 7.07 -6.22 22.24
C VAL A 25 6.96 -5.88 23.72
N LEU A 26 7.50 -4.73 24.12
CA LEU A 26 7.50 -4.27 25.51
C LEU A 26 6.26 -3.45 25.84
N TYR A 27 5.87 -2.60 24.90
CA TYR A 27 4.65 -1.83 24.92
C TYR A 27 4.18 -1.67 23.47
N TYR A 28 2.87 -1.77 23.25
CA TYR A 28 2.30 -1.71 21.92
C TYR A 28 0.97 -0.98 21.95
N ASP A 29 0.79 -0.08 21.00
CA ASP A 29 -0.50 0.53 20.79
C ASP A 29 -1.33 -0.27 19.78
N THR A 30 -2.44 -0.85 20.24
CA THR A 30 -3.27 -1.77 19.46
C THR A 30 -3.99 -1.13 18.28
N ASP A 31 -4.00 0.21 18.17
CA ASP A 31 -4.94 0.91 17.29
C ASP A 31 -4.36 1.27 15.91
N SER A 32 -3.04 1.08 15.66
CA SER A 32 -2.39 1.70 14.49
C SER A 32 -1.62 0.78 13.53
N HIS A 33 -1.12 -0.38 13.95
CA HIS A 33 -0.44 -1.35 13.06
C HIS A 33 -0.45 -2.77 13.66
N ALA A 34 0.37 -3.69 13.14
CA ALA A 34 0.57 -4.99 13.78
C ALA A 34 1.75 -4.92 14.78
N PRO A 35 1.69 -5.65 15.92
CA PRO A 35 2.73 -5.61 16.95
C PRO A 35 4.08 -6.14 16.48
N LEU A 36 4.12 -6.89 15.38
CA LEU A 36 5.34 -7.41 14.79
C LEU A 36 5.37 -7.07 13.31
N THR A 37 6.46 -6.47 12.86
CA THR A 37 6.63 -6.01 11.48
C THR A 37 7.63 -6.85 10.70
N ASP A 38 7.34 -7.04 9.41
CA ASP A 38 8.27 -7.63 8.44
C ASP A 38 8.89 -6.55 7.53
N ASP A 39 8.60 -5.27 7.78
CA ASP A 39 9.08 -4.17 6.93
C ASP A 39 10.58 -3.89 7.19
N PRO A 40 11.44 -3.92 6.16
CA PRO A 40 12.88 -3.68 6.29
C PRO A 40 13.26 -2.33 6.90
N SER A 41 12.39 -1.32 6.84
CA SER A 41 12.66 0.01 7.43
C SER A 41 12.89 -0.07 8.94
N PHE A 42 12.13 -0.94 9.63
CA PHE A 42 12.30 -1.17 11.06
C PHE A 42 13.72 -1.69 11.34
N PHE A 43 14.19 -2.66 10.56
CA PHE A 43 15.52 -3.24 10.73
C PHE A 43 16.64 -2.24 10.38
N TYR A 44 16.45 -1.37 9.38
CA TYR A 44 17.36 -0.26 9.14
C TYR A 44 17.46 0.66 10.37
N ARG A 45 16.31 1.02 10.98
CA ARG A 45 16.28 1.92 12.12
C ARG A 45 16.98 1.33 13.34
N ILE A 46 16.66 0.09 13.72
CA ILE A 46 17.28 -0.54 14.89
C ILE A 46 18.79 -0.74 14.70
N LEU A 47 19.25 -1.06 13.48
CA LEU A 47 20.68 -1.17 13.18
C LEU A 47 21.41 0.17 13.37
N ARG A 48 20.75 1.30 13.10
CA ARG A 48 21.33 2.63 13.29
C ARG A 48 21.37 3.05 14.76
N GLU A 49 20.41 2.64 15.57
CA GLU A 49 20.28 3.09 16.97
C GLU A 49 21.24 2.40 17.95
N THR A 50 21.75 1.23 17.59
CA THR A 50 22.60 0.33 18.41
C THR A 50 23.86 0.93 19.08
N ALA A 51 24.25 2.18 18.80
CA ALA A 51 25.46 2.77 19.38
C ALA A 51 25.41 4.30 19.54
N TRP A 52 24.23 4.90 19.83
CA TRP A 52 24.07 6.34 20.14
C TRP A 52 24.97 7.30 19.33
N ASP A 53 24.91 7.20 17.99
CA ASP A 53 25.69 7.92 16.97
C ASP A 53 27.01 7.27 16.47
N ASP A 54 27.54 6.23 17.12
CA ASP A 54 28.76 5.52 16.68
C ASP A 54 28.50 4.34 15.72
N ALA A 55 27.23 4.06 15.41
CA ALA A 55 26.87 2.99 14.48
C ALA A 55 27.41 3.31 13.07
N PRO A 56 27.88 2.31 12.28
CA PRO A 56 28.38 2.53 10.93
C PRO A 56 27.40 3.25 10.00
N LEU A 57 26.09 3.06 10.21
CA LEU A 57 25.05 3.77 9.46
C LEU A 57 25.03 5.28 9.74
N CYS A 58 25.49 5.74 10.90
CA CYS A 58 25.61 7.16 11.23
C CYS A 58 26.74 7.86 10.46
N GLU A 59 27.71 7.11 9.90
CA GLU A 59 28.77 7.66 9.05
C GLU A 59 28.23 8.14 7.68
N VAL A 60 27.13 7.55 7.21
CA VAL A 60 26.57 7.78 5.86
C VAL A 60 25.14 8.34 5.88
N THR A 61 24.47 8.35 7.04
CA THR A 61 23.11 8.88 7.19
C THR A 61 23.03 9.92 8.31
N THR A 62 22.43 11.07 8.01
CA THR A 62 22.21 12.12 9.01
C THR A 62 21.02 11.79 9.92
N ARG A 63 20.94 12.46 11.07
CA ARG A 63 19.77 12.36 11.95
C ARG A 63 18.48 12.84 11.29
N ASP A 64 18.56 13.86 10.44
CA ASP A 64 17.39 14.37 9.69
C ASP A 64 16.88 13.33 8.71
N GLN A 65 17.77 12.66 7.97
CA GLN A 65 17.42 11.56 7.06
C GLN A 65 16.81 10.36 7.81
N TYR A 66 17.32 10.05 8.99
CA TYR A 66 16.77 9.01 9.85
C TYR A 66 15.34 9.31 10.31
N LEU A 67 15.02 10.58 10.59
CA LEU A 67 13.70 11.01 11.03
C LEU A 67 12.72 11.23 9.86
N ASP A 68 13.22 11.42 8.65
CA ASP A 68 12.42 11.56 7.43
C ASP A 68 11.95 10.17 6.94
N GLU A 69 10.69 9.84 7.18
CA GLU A 69 10.11 8.56 6.78
C GLU A 69 10.13 8.33 5.26
N GLU A 70 9.94 9.36 4.44
CA GLU A 70 10.00 9.22 2.99
C GLU A 70 11.41 8.88 2.52
N TRP A 71 12.42 9.47 3.18
CA TRP A 71 13.81 9.13 2.95
C TRP A 71 14.10 7.68 3.36
N VAL A 72 13.67 7.29 4.57
CA VAL A 72 13.85 5.91 5.07
C VAL A 72 13.23 4.91 4.11
N ASP A 73 11.99 5.15 3.67
CA ASP A 73 11.30 4.25 2.76
C ASP A 73 12.03 4.09 1.42
N LEU A 74 12.53 5.20 0.86
CA LEU A 74 13.22 5.20 -0.42
C LEU A 74 14.62 4.56 -0.35
N HIS A 75 15.30 4.66 0.80
CA HIS A 75 16.72 4.32 0.92
C HIS A 75 17.04 3.05 1.72
N THR A 76 16.08 2.49 2.48
CA THR A 76 16.27 1.27 3.27
C THR A 76 16.90 0.12 2.48
N ARG A 77 16.47 -0.08 1.22
CA ARG A 77 16.98 -1.13 0.33
C ARG A 77 18.49 -1.09 0.07
N TRP A 78 19.15 0.03 0.35
CA TRP A 78 20.60 0.16 0.23
C TRP A 78 21.36 -0.34 1.45
N PHE A 79 20.67 -0.62 2.55
CA PHE A 79 21.24 -1.06 3.82
C PHE A 79 20.77 -2.45 4.22
N VAL A 80 19.48 -2.74 4.03
CA VAL A 80 18.86 -4.03 4.34
C VAL A 80 18.45 -4.70 3.04
N GLU A 81 19.01 -5.87 2.78
CA GLU A 81 18.72 -6.70 1.60
C GLU A 81 17.40 -7.45 1.77
N ARG A 82 17.20 -8.06 2.95
CA ARG A 82 15.92 -8.65 3.37
C ARG A 82 15.84 -8.75 4.90
N ALA A 83 14.62 -8.80 5.40
CA ALA A 83 14.31 -9.28 6.73
C ALA A 83 13.24 -10.38 6.61
N GLU A 84 13.47 -11.52 7.25
CA GLU A 84 12.59 -12.67 7.20
C GLU A 84 12.25 -13.13 8.61
N ARG A 85 10.95 -13.19 8.91
CA ARG A 85 10.46 -13.74 10.17
C ARG A 85 10.62 -15.26 10.18
N LEU A 86 11.48 -15.76 11.07
CA LEU A 86 11.75 -17.19 11.23
C LEU A 86 10.76 -17.88 12.16
N ALA A 87 10.34 -17.19 13.22
CA ALA A 87 9.42 -17.70 14.22
C ALA A 87 8.65 -16.56 14.88
N THR A 88 7.40 -16.83 15.25
CA THR A 88 6.55 -15.93 16.04
C THR A 88 6.26 -16.59 17.40
N ARG A 89 6.22 -15.79 18.46
CA ARG A 89 5.89 -16.19 19.83
C ARG A 89 4.71 -15.38 20.36
N ASN A 90 3.86 -16.06 21.13
CA ASN A 90 2.76 -15.45 21.90
C ASN A 90 1.82 -14.54 21.08
N HIS A 91 1.59 -14.86 19.80
CA HIS A 91 0.73 -14.08 18.88
C HIS A 91 -0.44 -14.92 18.34
N PRO A 92 -1.67 -14.38 18.24
CA PRO A 92 -2.08 -13.04 18.69
C PRO A 92 -2.00 -12.92 20.22
N TRP A 93 -1.83 -11.69 20.74
CA TRP A 93 -1.85 -11.45 22.18
C TRP A 93 -3.26 -11.81 22.70
N PRO A 94 -3.43 -12.74 23.66
CA PRO A 94 -4.75 -13.17 24.13
C PRO A 94 -5.55 -12.10 24.89
N GLY A 95 -4.96 -10.93 25.15
CA GLY A 95 -5.58 -9.85 25.92
C GLY A 95 -5.31 -10.03 27.42
N THR A 96 -5.38 -8.94 28.17
CA THR A 96 -5.41 -8.99 29.65
C THR A 96 -6.75 -9.52 30.18
N GLU A 97 -7.81 -9.54 29.36
CA GLU A 97 -9.13 -10.07 29.75
C GLU A 97 -9.14 -11.58 30.01
N GLU A 98 -8.32 -12.39 29.32
CA GLU A 98 -8.22 -13.84 29.61
C GLU A 98 -7.36 -14.18 30.83
N LEU A 99 -6.66 -13.20 31.43
CA LEU A 99 -5.83 -13.38 32.63
C LEU A 99 -6.48 -12.84 33.91
N LEU A 100 -7.58 -12.10 33.76
CA LEU A 100 -8.47 -11.73 34.86
C LEU A 100 -9.57 -12.79 34.93
N ASP A 101 -9.20 -14.01 35.34
CA ASP A 101 -10.19 -14.98 35.77
C ASP A 101 -11.01 -14.36 36.92
N GLU A 102 -12.32 -14.53 36.78
CA GLU A 102 -13.40 -14.11 37.66
C GLU A 102 -13.09 -14.42 39.15
N ASP A 103 -13.51 -13.52 40.06
CA ASP A 103 -13.61 -13.68 41.53
C ASP A 103 -12.54 -13.06 42.45
N GLU A 104 -12.20 -11.77 42.29
CA GLU A 104 -11.86 -10.94 43.46
C GLU A 104 -12.80 -9.73 43.54
N GLU A 105 -13.90 -9.92 44.27
CA GLU A 105 -14.72 -8.82 44.80
C GLU A 105 -13.81 -7.90 45.62
N PHE A 106 -13.62 -6.67 45.13
CA PHE A 106 -13.01 -5.59 45.90
C PHE A 106 -14.03 -5.15 46.96
N ASP A 107 -13.88 -5.65 48.19
CA ASP A 107 -14.66 -5.16 49.34
C ASP A 107 -14.28 -3.69 49.60
N GLU A 108 -15.26 -2.79 49.48
CA GLU A 108 -15.16 -1.33 49.74
C GLU A 108 -15.04 -0.98 51.25
N GLU A 109 -14.38 -1.80 52.06
CA GLU A 109 -14.16 -1.51 53.48
C GLU A 109 -12.68 -1.68 53.85
N ASP A 110 -11.86 -0.68 53.53
CA ASP A 110 -10.67 -0.32 54.33
C ASP A 110 -10.18 1.09 53.91
N GLU A 111 -11.05 2.09 54.11
CA GLU A 111 -10.59 3.46 54.36
C GLU A 111 -9.94 3.50 55.75
N GLU A 112 -8.60 3.62 55.78
CA GLU A 112 -7.75 4.19 56.86
C GLU A 112 -6.47 3.36 57.09
N ALA A 113 -5.50 3.52 56.18
CA ALA A 113 -4.10 3.36 56.53
C ALA A 113 -3.28 4.43 55.80
N GLU A 114 -3.07 5.58 56.44
CA GLU A 114 -1.99 6.49 56.07
C GLU A 114 -0.65 5.75 56.30
N ALA A 115 -0.14 5.11 55.25
CA ALA A 115 1.22 4.60 55.23
C ALA A 115 2.17 5.75 54.84
N GLU A 116 3.06 6.04 55.78
CA GLU A 116 4.20 6.94 55.67
C GLU A 116 5.01 6.61 54.39
N TYR A 117 5.17 7.59 53.49
CA TYR A 117 5.97 7.45 52.28
C TYR A 117 7.46 7.40 52.67
N ASP A 118 8.04 6.20 52.69
CA ASP A 118 9.50 6.02 52.63
C ASP A 118 9.93 6.10 51.15
N GLU A 119 10.85 7.02 50.83
CA GLU A 119 11.38 7.23 49.46
C GLU A 119 12.22 6.06 48.94
N ASP A 120 12.44 5.00 49.74
CA ASP A 120 13.32 3.87 49.44
C ASP A 120 12.59 2.51 49.28
N ASP A 121 11.25 2.45 49.42
CA ASP A 121 10.46 1.23 49.17
C ASP A 121 9.92 1.22 47.74
N GLU A 122 10.75 0.78 46.80
CA GLU A 122 10.28 0.26 45.52
C GLU A 122 9.48 -1.03 45.77
N LEU A 123 8.18 -0.90 46.05
CA LEU A 123 7.26 -2.03 45.99
C LEU A 123 7.35 -2.65 44.59
N PRO A 124 7.78 -3.92 44.45
CA PRO A 124 7.76 -4.58 43.16
C PRO A 124 6.29 -4.80 42.81
N TRP A 125 5.82 -4.19 41.73
CA TRP A 125 4.53 -4.52 41.15
C TRP A 125 4.51 -6.02 40.84
N GLU A 126 3.93 -6.84 41.72
CA GLU A 126 3.77 -8.27 41.53
C GLU A 126 3.00 -8.48 40.21
N GLY A 127 3.72 -8.92 39.16
CA GLY A 127 3.18 -9.15 37.82
C GLY A 127 3.90 -8.40 36.70
N TYR A 128 4.67 -7.34 36.97
CA TYR A 128 5.41 -6.62 35.93
C TYR A 128 6.81 -7.22 35.72
N ILE A 129 6.92 -8.17 34.80
CA ILE A 129 8.23 -8.66 34.33
C ILE A 129 8.83 -7.57 33.42
N GLY A 130 9.62 -6.69 34.02
CA GLY A 130 10.32 -5.60 33.34
C GLY A 130 11.41 -6.12 32.41
N PHE A 131 11.50 -5.56 31.21
CA PHE A 131 12.70 -5.73 30.39
C PHE A 131 13.83 -4.89 31.02
N PRO A 132 15.06 -5.40 31.15
CA PRO A 132 16.10 -4.71 31.91
C PRO A 132 16.42 -3.31 31.35
N TRP A 133 16.91 -2.41 32.21
CA TRP A 133 17.22 -1.01 31.85
C TRP A 133 18.70 -0.75 31.52
N GLU A 134 19.63 -1.60 31.92
CA GLU A 134 21.08 -1.40 31.68
C GLU A 134 21.53 -2.01 30.33
N GLU A 135 21.78 -1.18 29.31
CA GLU A 135 22.08 -1.64 27.93
C GLU A 135 23.59 -1.91 27.66
N ASP A 136 24.47 -1.60 28.61
CA ASP A 136 25.93 -1.57 28.38
C ASP A 136 26.63 -2.93 28.48
N VAL A 137 25.92 -3.98 28.88
CA VAL A 137 26.49 -5.31 29.11
C VAL A 137 25.80 -6.35 28.24
N ARG A 138 26.61 -7.08 27.45
CA ARG A 138 26.13 -8.19 26.62
C ARG A 138 25.41 -9.22 27.47
N PHE A 139 24.43 -9.89 26.89
CA PHE A 139 23.59 -10.87 27.56
C PHE A 139 24.39 -11.93 28.34
N GLN A 140 25.47 -12.46 27.77
CA GLN A 140 26.34 -13.44 28.40
C GLN A 140 27.13 -12.91 29.61
N ASP A 141 27.32 -11.60 29.69
CA ASP A 141 28.09 -10.91 30.71
C ASP A 141 27.19 -10.30 31.80
N MET A 142 25.86 -10.37 31.63
CA MET A 142 24.87 -9.88 32.60
C MET A 142 24.91 -10.68 33.91
N LYS A 143 24.48 -10.04 35.01
CA LYS A 143 24.22 -10.75 36.27
C LYS A 143 23.13 -11.82 36.04
N PRO A 144 23.25 -13.02 36.64
CA PRO A 144 22.30 -14.11 36.40
C PRO A 144 20.82 -13.76 36.59
N GLY A 145 20.49 -12.93 37.59
CA GLY A 145 19.11 -12.46 37.81
C GLY A 145 18.58 -11.61 36.66
N ALA A 146 19.34 -10.59 36.23
CA ALA A 146 18.96 -9.73 35.12
C ALA A 146 18.89 -10.49 33.77
N ALA A 147 19.79 -11.45 33.55
CA ALA A 147 19.72 -12.33 32.39
C ALA A 147 18.45 -13.22 32.41
N ALA A 148 18.07 -13.73 33.60
CA ALA A 148 16.86 -14.52 33.76
C ALA A 148 15.59 -13.68 33.55
N GLU A 149 15.55 -12.44 34.06
CA GLU A 149 14.45 -11.49 33.83
C GLU A 149 14.28 -11.17 32.34
N LEU A 150 15.38 -10.94 31.62
CA LEU A 150 15.34 -10.71 30.17
C LEU A 150 14.75 -11.93 29.43
N VAL A 151 15.21 -13.14 29.74
CA VAL A 151 14.69 -14.37 29.11
C VAL A 151 13.21 -14.55 29.44
N GLN A 152 12.81 -14.34 30.69
CA GLN A 152 11.42 -14.45 31.11
C GLN A 152 10.54 -13.43 30.38
N ALA A 153 11.01 -12.20 30.21
CA ALA A 153 10.31 -11.18 29.43
C ALA A 153 10.13 -11.61 27.96
N GLU A 154 11.16 -12.17 27.33
CA GLU A 154 11.09 -12.68 25.96
C GLU A 154 10.14 -13.89 25.80
N GLU A 155 10.04 -14.74 26.82
CA GLU A 155 9.17 -15.92 26.82
C GLU A 155 7.70 -15.58 27.01
N MET A 156 7.40 -14.51 27.75
CA MET A 156 6.01 -14.11 28.06
C MET A 156 5.42 -13.12 27.05
N ARG A 157 6.25 -12.34 26.35
CA ARG A 157 5.78 -11.25 25.45
C ARG A 157 5.54 -11.72 24.02
N VAL A 158 4.66 -11.03 23.29
CA VAL A 158 4.63 -11.13 21.82
C VAL A 158 6.03 -10.85 21.30
N GLY A 159 6.51 -11.70 20.41
CA GLY A 159 7.85 -11.55 19.87
C GLY A 159 8.06 -12.37 18.61
N ALA A 160 9.17 -12.11 17.93
CA ALA A 160 9.59 -12.91 16.79
C ALA A 160 11.10 -12.97 16.67
N ASP A 161 11.59 -14.06 16.09
CA ASP A 161 12.97 -14.20 15.66
C ASP A 161 13.04 -13.91 14.15
N TYR A 162 13.99 -13.08 13.76
CA TYR A 162 14.20 -12.65 12.38
C TYR A 162 15.59 -13.01 11.90
N GLU A 163 15.69 -13.35 10.62
CA GLU A 163 16.94 -13.31 9.88
C GLU A 163 17.00 -12.02 9.08
N VAL A 164 17.98 -11.18 9.37
CA VAL A 164 18.21 -9.91 8.69
C VAL A 164 19.48 -10.01 7.89
N VAL A 165 19.39 -9.80 6.58
CA VAL A 165 20.55 -9.74 5.69
C VAL A 165 20.80 -8.29 5.33
N VAL A 166 21.99 -7.80 5.62
CA VAL A 166 22.42 -6.44 5.25
C VAL A 166 23.15 -6.47 3.91
N THR A 167 23.08 -5.35 3.18
CA THR A 167 23.70 -5.23 1.84
C THR A 167 25.22 -5.25 1.90
N ASP A 168 25.80 -4.79 3.02
CA ASP A 168 27.24 -4.74 3.27
C ASP A 168 27.53 -5.11 4.73
N ALA A 169 28.52 -5.97 4.96
CA ALA A 169 28.94 -6.41 6.29
C ALA A 169 29.30 -5.24 7.22
N ARG A 170 29.73 -4.10 6.64
CA ARG A 170 30.07 -2.89 7.40
C ARG A 170 28.92 -2.38 8.26
N TRP A 171 27.65 -2.59 7.85
CA TRP A 171 26.46 -2.12 8.58
C TRP A 171 26.21 -2.84 9.90
N MET A 172 26.81 -4.00 10.08
CA MET A 172 26.66 -4.82 11.27
C MET A 172 27.99 -5.10 11.97
N ARG A 173 29.09 -4.45 11.58
CA ARG A 173 30.45 -4.77 12.06
C ARG A 173 30.66 -4.59 13.57
N HIS A 174 29.84 -3.75 14.19
CA HIS A 174 29.88 -3.47 15.63
C HIS A 174 29.01 -4.43 16.45
N LEU A 175 28.14 -5.21 15.79
CA LEU A 175 27.21 -6.12 16.46
C LEU A 175 27.84 -7.50 16.68
N SER A 176 27.46 -8.15 17.77
CA SER A 176 27.91 -9.47 18.19
C SER A 176 26.77 -10.21 18.89
N GLU A 177 26.91 -11.53 19.00
CA GLU A 177 25.99 -12.34 19.79
C GLU A 177 25.89 -11.83 21.24
N GLY A 178 24.64 -11.67 21.68
CA GLY A 178 24.28 -11.20 23.00
C GLY A 178 24.18 -9.68 23.16
N ASP A 179 24.50 -8.89 22.13
CA ASP A 179 24.16 -7.46 22.14
C ASP A 179 22.63 -7.31 22.20
N TRP A 180 22.15 -6.33 22.97
CA TRP A 180 20.72 -6.07 23.11
C TRP A 180 20.48 -4.60 23.47
N TRP A 181 19.30 -4.09 23.13
CA TRP A 181 18.89 -2.71 23.40
C TRP A 181 17.37 -2.58 23.35
N ARG A 182 16.85 -1.44 23.80
CA ARG A 182 15.45 -1.05 23.61
C ARG A 182 15.33 -0.03 22.50
N THR A 183 14.19 -0.02 21.83
CA THR A 183 13.93 0.92 20.74
C THR A 183 12.47 1.34 20.71
N ALA A 184 12.27 2.62 20.42
CA ALA A 184 10.97 3.20 20.09
C ALA A 184 10.80 3.41 18.57
N SER A 185 11.66 2.77 17.77
CA SER A 185 11.54 2.74 16.32
C SER A 185 10.29 1.99 15.89
N TYR A 186 9.69 2.42 14.79
CA TYR A 186 8.51 1.82 14.18
C TYR A 186 8.76 1.57 12.69
N PRO A 187 8.08 0.58 12.08
CA PRO A 187 8.15 0.37 10.65
C PRO A 187 7.47 1.53 9.90
N THR A 188 8.00 1.81 8.72
CA THR A 188 7.36 2.67 7.72
C THR A 188 6.98 1.78 6.52
N HIS A 189 7.34 2.13 5.28
CA HIS A 189 6.99 1.38 4.08
C HIS A 189 8.17 1.32 3.09
N ALA A 190 9.18 0.51 3.41
CA ALA A 190 10.39 0.43 2.59
C ALA A 190 10.11 -0.03 1.15
N ASP A 191 10.69 0.68 0.19
CA ASP A 191 10.71 0.26 -1.21
C ASP A 191 11.66 -0.92 -1.38
N MET A 192 11.14 -2.09 -1.71
CA MET A 192 11.90 -3.35 -1.85
C MET A 192 11.74 -3.97 -3.26
N PRO A 193 12.16 -3.27 -4.34
CA PRO A 193 12.22 -3.86 -5.67
C PRO A 193 13.29 -4.96 -5.74
N LEU A 194 12.98 -6.05 -6.44
CA LEU A 194 13.97 -7.06 -6.80
C LEU A 194 14.95 -6.52 -7.87
N PRO A 195 16.11 -7.18 -8.07
CA PRO A 195 17.03 -6.82 -9.14
C PRO A 195 16.33 -6.69 -10.50
N GLY A 196 16.46 -5.52 -11.13
CA GLY A 196 15.84 -5.21 -12.42
C GLY A 196 14.38 -4.73 -12.37
N GLU A 197 13.78 -4.58 -11.18
CA GLU A 197 12.43 -4.02 -11.05
C GLU A 197 12.41 -2.50 -10.90
N ALA A 198 13.43 -1.90 -10.28
CA ALA A 198 13.45 -0.46 -10.02
C ALA A 198 13.06 0.42 -11.23
N PRO A 199 13.50 0.16 -12.49
CA PRO A 199 13.10 0.94 -13.66
C PRO A 199 11.59 0.98 -13.98
N ARG A 200 10.82 -0.03 -13.55
CA ARG A 200 9.37 -0.17 -13.81
C ARG A 200 8.51 0.21 -12.60
N VAL A 201 9.11 0.43 -11.43
CA VAL A 201 8.38 0.84 -10.23
C VAL A 201 8.09 2.35 -10.29
N PRO A 202 6.84 2.79 -10.09
CA PRO A 202 6.50 4.21 -9.99
C PRO A 202 7.10 4.83 -8.71
N ASP A 203 7.68 6.03 -8.84
CA ASP A 203 8.02 6.84 -7.67
C ASP A 203 6.77 7.56 -7.17
N LEU A 204 6.13 6.99 -6.15
CA LEU A 204 4.86 7.48 -5.61
C LEU A 204 5.00 8.71 -4.70
N ARG A 205 6.23 9.09 -4.32
CA ARG A 205 6.49 10.22 -3.42
C ARG A 205 6.53 11.54 -4.19
N ARG A 206 6.91 11.50 -5.47
CA ARG A 206 7.13 12.70 -6.29
C ARG A 206 6.32 12.63 -7.57
N PRO A 207 5.12 13.22 -7.60
CA PRO A 207 4.36 13.30 -8.84
C PRO A 207 5.14 14.12 -9.87
N ARG A 208 5.21 13.58 -11.09
CA ARG A 208 5.76 14.26 -12.27
C ARG A 208 4.84 15.39 -12.74
N ALA A 209 3.54 15.26 -12.52
CA ALA A 209 2.55 16.28 -12.80
C ALA A 209 1.40 16.19 -11.78
N VAL A 210 0.79 17.34 -11.46
CA VAL A 210 -0.46 17.44 -10.70
C VAL A 210 -1.45 18.22 -11.55
N LEU A 211 -2.52 17.56 -12.00
CA LEU A 211 -3.53 18.12 -12.90
C LEU A 211 -4.81 18.41 -12.13
N LYS A 212 -5.45 19.55 -12.38
CA LYS A 212 -6.72 19.95 -11.73
C LYS A 212 -7.77 20.33 -12.78
N PRO A 213 -8.29 19.34 -13.53
CA PRO A 213 -9.11 19.61 -14.71
C PRO A 213 -10.46 20.25 -14.37
N PHE A 214 -11.04 19.94 -13.21
CA PHE A 214 -12.46 20.24 -12.91
C PHE A 214 -12.70 20.86 -11.52
N GLY A 215 -11.64 21.26 -10.79
CA GLY A 215 -11.77 21.83 -9.45
C GLY A 215 -12.36 20.85 -8.44
N THR A 216 -13.34 21.27 -7.64
CA THR A 216 -13.95 20.49 -6.54
C THR A 216 -14.86 19.34 -7.01
N ALA A 217 -14.98 19.16 -8.32
CA ALA A 217 -15.98 18.30 -8.92
C ALA A 217 -15.59 16.81 -8.76
N GLU A 218 -16.58 15.99 -8.39
CA GLU A 218 -16.36 14.65 -7.88
C GLU A 218 -16.08 13.62 -8.99
N SER A 219 -14.99 12.87 -8.79
CA SER A 219 -14.65 11.63 -9.49
C SER A 219 -14.27 11.77 -10.96
N HIS A 220 -13.13 11.16 -11.31
CA HIS A 220 -12.57 11.23 -12.65
C HIS A 220 -12.38 9.83 -13.23
N HIS A 221 -12.92 9.58 -14.42
CA HIS A 221 -12.45 8.44 -15.19
C HIS A 221 -11.16 8.84 -15.89
N LEU A 222 -10.18 7.94 -15.84
CA LEU A 222 -8.85 8.14 -16.42
C LEU A 222 -8.58 7.06 -17.46
N ALA A 223 -8.12 7.46 -18.65
CA ALA A 223 -7.65 6.53 -19.65
C ALA A 223 -6.52 7.13 -20.48
N PHE A 224 -5.39 6.42 -20.56
CA PHE A 224 -4.36 6.72 -21.54
C PHE A 224 -4.79 6.25 -22.94
N SER A 225 -4.38 6.99 -23.97
CA SER A 225 -4.50 6.52 -25.36
C SER A 225 -3.63 5.27 -25.57
N ASP A 226 -4.00 4.43 -26.54
CA ASP A 226 -3.29 3.17 -26.82
C ASP A 226 -1.80 3.39 -27.15
N ASP A 227 -1.44 4.55 -27.72
CA ASP A 227 -0.06 4.95 -28.03
C ASP A 227 0.68 5.63 -26.85
N GLY A 228 0.00 5.82 -25.71
CA GLY A 228 0.54 6.44 -24.49
C GLY A 228 0.80 7.94 -24.60
N ARG A 229 0.40 8.62 -25.69
CA ARG A 229 0.68 10.05 -25.92
C ARG A 229 -0.34 11.00 -25.29
N ARG A 230 -1.49 10.47 -24.87
CA ARG A 230 -2.58 11.26 -24.30
C ARG A 230 -3.09 10.61 -23.02
N LEU A 231 -3.46 11.45 -22.06
CA LEU A 231 -4.29 11.07 -20.92
C LEU A 231 -5.62 11.81 -21.04
N ALA A 232 -6.71 11.06 -21.21
CA ALA A 232 -8.04 11.61 -21.14
C ALA A 232 -8.59 11.48 -19.71
N VAL A 233 -9.30 12.52 -19.30
CA VAL A 233 -9.93 12.64 -17.99
C VAL A 233 -11.35 13.12 -18.21
N SER A 234 -12.34 12.43 -17.63
CA SER A 234 -13.72 12.90 -17.66
C SER A 234 -14.30 13.11 -16.28
N HIS A 235 -15.14 14.12 -16.14
CA HIS A 235 -15.94 14.35 -14.95
C HIS A 235 -17.09 13.35 -14.87
N SER A 236 -17.30 12.75 -13.70
CA SER A 236 -18.25 11.65 -13.55
C SER A 236 -19.73 12.06 -13.72
N GLU A 237 -20.11 13.32 -13.48
CA GLU A 237 -21.55 13.69 -13.50
C GLU A 237 -21.95 14.66 -14.60
N GLN A 238 -20.99 15.29 -15.30
CA GLN A 238 -21.29 16.43 -16.19
C GLN A 238 -20.83 16.26 -17.63
N GLY A 239 -20.32 15.08 -17.99
CA GLY A 239 -19.85 14.82 -19.35
C GLY A 239 -18.70 15.74 -19.81
N GLU A 240 -18.00 16.40 -18.88
CA GLU A 240 -16.82 17.19 -19.19
C GLU A 240 -15.62 16.27 -19.46
N LEU A 241 -14.78 16.69 -20.41
CA LEU A 241 -13.59 16.00 -20.86
C LEU A 241 -12.43 16.98 -20.93
N ALA A 242 -11.31 16.58 -20.35
CA ALA A 242 -10.00 17.19 -20.54
C ALA A 242 -9.04 16.13 -21.06
N VAL A 243 -8.19 16.49 -22.02
CA VAL A 243 -7.14 15.61 -22.54
C VAL A 243 -5.79 16.31 -22.44
N TYR A 244 -4.81 15.60 -21.89
CA TYR A 244 -3.45 16.08 -21.66
C TYR A 244 -2.46 15.37 -22.58
N ASP A 245 -1.46 16.10 -23.08
CA ASP A 245 -0.28 15.52 -23.75
C ASP A 245 0.66 14.92 -22.70
N THR A 246 1.12 13.68 -22.87
CA THR A 246 1.99 13.03 -21.86
C THR A 246 3.45 13.51 -21.92
N ALA A 247 3.85 14.23 -22.97
CA ALA A 247 5.20 14.78 -23.10
C ALA A 247 5.44 15.95 -22.14
N ASP A 248 4.45 16.83 -21.97
CA ASP A 248 4.57 18.06 -21.19
C ASP A 248 3.40 18.31 -20.20
N TRP A 249 2.38 17.43 -20.20
CA TRP A 249 1.18 17.53 -19.38
C TRP A 249 0.35 18.79 -19.63
N ASN A 250 0.49 19.41 -20.80
CA ASN A 250 -0.38 20.50 -21.21
C ASN A 250 -1.74 19.96 -21.67
N GLU A 251 -2.80 20.69 -21.30
CA GLU A 251 -4.15 20.42 -21.80
C GLU A 251 -4.19 20.71 -23.31
N CYS A 252 -4.55 19.69 -24.10
CA CYS A 252 -4.64 19.78 -25.56
C CYS A 252 -6.09 19.77 -26.08
N LEU A 253 -7.05 19.32 -25.26
CA LEU A 253 -8.47 19.35 -25.58
C LEU A 253 -9.29 19.55 -24.31
N ARG A 254 -10.31 20.39 -24.41
CA ARG A 254 -11.42 20.48 -23.47
C ARG A 254 -12.74 20.44 -24.24
N ALA A 255 -13.65 19.60 -23.78
CA ALA A 255 -14.97 19.46 -24.36
C ALA A 255 -16.00 19.13 -23.27
N SER A 256 -17.27 19.41 -23.53
CA SER A 256 -18.38 19.01 -22.68
C SER A 256 -19.56 18.59 -23.55
N ALA A 257 -20.47 17.81 -22.98
CA ALA A 257 -21.80 17.64 -23.56
C ALA A 257 -22.52 18.99 -23.65
N GLU A 258 -23.42 19.14 -24.64
CA GLU A 258 -24.26 20.35 -24.76
C GLU A 258 -25.24 20.47 -23.59
N ASN A 259 -25.73 19.32 -23.11
CA ASN A 259 -26.52 19.20 -21.90
C ASN A 259 -25.80 18.22 -20.94
N PRO A 260 -25.33 18.68 -19.76
CA PRO A 260 -24.64 17.83 -18.79
C PRO A 260 -25.47 16.63 -18.33
N ASP A 261 -26.80 16.81 -18.24
CA ASP A 261 -27.73 15.77 -17.80
C ASP A 261 -27.87 14.60 -18.78
N ASP A 262 -27.41 14.76 -20.04
CA ASP A 262 -27.45 13.69 -21.04
C ASP A 262 -26.38 12.61 -20.79
N TYR A 263 -25.39 12.87 -19.92
CA TYR A 263 -24.24 11.99 -19.69
C TYR A 263 -23.89 11.89 -18.20
N VAL A 264 -24.84 11.41 -17.40
CA VAL A 264 -24.60 11.02 -16.00
C VAL A 264 -23.75 9.74 -15.98
N CYS A 265 -22.58 9.76 -15.34
CA CYS A 265 -21.61 8.65 -15.27
C CYS A 265 -21.03 8.20 -16.63
N PRO A 266 -20.35 9.09 -17.38
CA PRO A 266 -19.90 8.75 -18.72
C PRO A 266 -18.73 7.76 -18.70
N TRP A 267 -18.84 6.66 -19.45
CA TRP A 267 -17.71 5.76 -19.66
C TRP A 267 -16.74 6.36 -20.66
N LEU A 268 -15.52 6.61 -20.20
CA LEU A 268 -14.40 7.06 -21.01
C LEU A 268 -13.73 5.88 -21.72
N SER A 269 -13.50 6.00 -23.02
CA SER A 269 -12.71 5.01 -23.78
C SER A 269 -12.05 5.64 -25.00
N TRP A 270 -10.92 5.08 -25.42
CA TRP A 270 -10.28 5.43 -26.68
C TRP A 270 -10.74 4.49 -27.79
N VAL A 271 -10.97 5.02 -29.00
CA VAL A 271 -11.15 4.20 -30.20
C VAL A 271 -9.83 3.48 -30.47
N PRO A 272 -9.82 2.14 -30.63
CA PRO A 272 -8.59 1.38 -30.76
C PRO A 272 -7.68 1.87 -31.90
N GLY A 273 -6.45 2.24 -31.58
CA GLY A 273 -5.44 2.70 -32.54
C GLY A 273 -5.71 4.07 -33.19
N GLU A 274 -6.74 4.79 -32.77
CA GLU A 274 -7.08 6.11 -33.28
C GLU A 274 -6.93 7.17 -32.18
N PRO A 275 -6.54 8.42 -32.52
CA PRO A 275 -6.45 9.52 -31.56
C PRO A 275 -7.83 10.08 -31.20
N VAL A 276 -8.85 9.22 -31.14
CA VAL A 276 -10.26 9.57 -30.90
C VAL A 276 -10.68 9.06 -29.54
N VAL A 277 -11.12 9.97 -28.68
CA VAL A 277 -11.66 9.65 -27.35
C VAL A 277 -13.18 9.70 -27.40
N VAL A 278 -13.82 8.76 -26.71
CA VAL A 278 -15.27 8.57 -26.68
C VAL A 278 -15.77 8.68 -25.24
N LEU A 279 -16.80 9.50 -25.05
CA LEU A 279 -17.63 9.53 -23.84
C LEU A 279 -18.94 8.81 -24.15
N ARG A 280 -19.32 7.85 -23.31
CA ARG A 280 -20.48 7.00 -23.53
C ARG A 280 -21.42 7.05 -22.35
N HIS A 281 -22.72 7.01 -22.60
CA HIS A 281 -23.70 6.84 -21.54
C HIS A 281 -23.60 5.43 -20.92
N TYR A 282 -24.04 5.25 -19.68
CA TYR A 282 -24.09 3.92 -19.06
C TYR A 282 -25.11 2.97 -19.74
N GLU A 283 -26.05 3.54 -20.49
CA GLU A 283 -26.96 2.81 -21.38
C GLU A 283 -26.35 2.73 -22.77
N GLU A 284 -25.86 1.55 -23.16
CA GLU A 284 -25.14 1.34 -24.43
C GLU A 284 -25.97 1.68 -25.68
N ALA A 285 -27.29 1.72 -25.56
CA ALA A 285 -28.20 2.09 -26.66
C ALA A 285 -28.23 3.60 -26.95
N LEU A 286 -27.79 4.44 -26.01
CA LEU A 286 -27.78 5.89 -26.20
C LEU A 286 -26.55 6.34 -27.02
N PRO A 287 -26.63 7.51 -27.67
CA PRO A 287 -25.52 8.04 -28.45
C PRO A 287 -24.24 8.21 -27.63
N GLN A 288 -23.10 8.13 -28.32
CA GLN A 288 -21.80 8.46 -27.74
C GLN A 288 -21.29 9.79 -28.31
N LEU A 289 -20.50 10.51 -27.51
CA LEU A 289 -19.70 11.64 -27.99
C LEU A 289 -18.31 11.14 -28.36
N ALA A 290 -17.78 11.59 -29.49
CA ALA A 290 -16.43 11.28 -29.90
C ALA A 290 -15.69 12.53 -30.34
N TYR A 291 -14.44 12.66 -29.94
CA TYR A 291 -13.59 13.81 -30.21
C TYR A 291 -12.23 13.36 -30.74
N ASP A 292 -11.81 13.91 -31.87
CA ASP A 292 -10.45 13.73 -32.38
C ASP A 292 -9.51 14.65 -31.59
N THR A 293 -8.51 14.07 -30.93
CA THR A 293 -7.62 14.80 -30.00
C THR A 293 -6.47 15.53 -30.70
N GLY A 294 -6.33 15.39 -32.03
CA GLY A 294 -5.39 16.16 -32.82
C GLY A 294 -5.98 17.49 -33.30
N SER A 295 -7.25 17.47 -33.71
CA SER A 295 -8.00 18.63 -34.22
C SER A 295 -8.91 19.29 -33.19
N GLY A 296 -9.28 18.56 -32.13
CA GLY A 296 -10.28 18.96 -31.14
C GLY A 296 -11.73 18.89 -31.65
N ALA A 297 -11.95 18.40 -32.87
CA ALA A 297 -13.27 18.37 -33.48
C ALA A 297 -14.10 17.19 -32.96
N ARG A 298 -15.42 17.41 -32.84
CA ARG A 298 -16.39 16.33 -32.64
C ARG A 298 -16.48 15.49 -33.92
N VAL A 299 -16.33 14.19 -33.79
CA VAL A 299 -16.33 13.23 -34.91
C VAL A 299 -17.38 12.14 -34.70
N GLN A 300 -17.61 11.32 -35.72
CA GLN A 300 -18.36 10.07 -35.60
C GLN A 300 -17.36 8.94 -35.34
N ALA A 301 -17.70 8.05 -34.40
CA ALA A 301 -16.87 6.89 -34.07
C ALA A 301 -17.74 5.62 -33.98
N PRO A 302 -17.17 4.43 -34.24
CA PRO A 302 -17.87 3.16 -34.06
C PRO A 302 -18.34 3.00 -32.60
N ALA A 303 -19.53 2.44 -32.42
CA ALA A 303 -20.06 2.12 -31.08
C ALA A 303 -19.07 1.22 -30.33
N GLN A 304 -18.77 1.58 -29.08
CA GLN A 304 -17.94 0.75 -28.21
C GLN A 304 -18.83 0.02 -27.20
N THR A 305 -18.76 -1.31 -27.17
CA THR A 305 -19.52 -2.16 -26.22
C THR A 305 -18.69 -2.50 -24.99
N GLY A 306 -19.35 -2.68 -23.85
CA GLY A 306 -18.73 -3.00 -22.57
C GLY A 306 -18.00 -1.84 -21.92
N ARG A 307 -17.73 -1.99 -20.62
CA ARG A 307 -17.10 -0.96 -19.78
C ARG A 307 -15.59 -0.94 -19.95
N LEU A 308 -14.93 -2.06 -19.68
CA LEU A 308 -13.49 -2.24 -19.83
C LEU A 308 -13.21 -3.31 -20.89
N ARG A 309 -12.15 -3.12 -21.65
CA ARG A 309 -11.65 -4.10 -22.63
C ARG A 309 -10.29 -4.62 -22.21
N SER A 310 -10.02 -5.89 -22.47
CA SER A 310 -8.66 -6.43 -22.45
C SER A 310 -7.83 -5.87 -23.62
N ALA A 311 -6.52 -6.08 -23.60
CA ALA A 311 -5.59 -5.50 -24.58
C ALA A 311 -5.96 -5.85 -26.04
N THR A 312 -6.43 -7.06 -26.30
CA THR A 312 -6.88 -7.47 -27.65
C THR A 312 -8.37 -7.19 -27.90
N GLY A 313 -9.11 -6.80 -26.87
CA GLY A 313 -10.57 -6.68 -26.90
C GLY A 313 -11.32 -8.02 -26.84
N ARG A 314 -10.62 -9.15 -26.68
CA ARG A 314 -11.21 -10.49 -26.51
C ARG A 314 -12.15 -10.57 -25.32
N TYR A 315 -11.78 -9.95 -24.21
CA TYR A 315 -12.61 -9.86 -23.02
C TYR A 315 -13.12 -8.43 -22.86
N ARG A 316 -14.42 -8.31 -22.61
CA ARG A 316 -15.06 -7.03 -22.30
C ARG A 316 -15.94 -7.21 -21.08
N THR A 317 -15.87 -6.29 -20.14
CA THR A 317 -16.72 -6.34 -18.94
C THR A 317 -18.04 -5.61 -19.18
N THR A 318 -19.08 -5.99 -18.45
CA THR A 318 -20.35 -5.25 -18.40
C THR A 318 -20.88 -5.18 -16.97
N TYR A 319 -21.97 -4.45 -16.76
CA TYR A 319 -22.62 -4.30 -15.46
C TYR A 319 -23.17 -5.63 -14.96
N ALA A 320 -22.92 -5.95 -13.70
CA ALA A 320 -23.56 -7.06 -13.00
C ALA A 320 -23.74 -6.73 -11.51
N SER A 321 -24.86 -7.13 -10.91
CA SER A 321 -25.21 -6.78 -9.54
C SER A 321 -24.63 -7.76 -8.50
N GLY A 322 -24.19 -7.27 -7.35
CA GLY A 322 -23.57 -8.08 -6.28
C GLY A 322 -22.10 -8.43 -6.55
N PRO A 323 -21.50 -9.33 -5.75
CA PRO A 323 -20.06 -9.60 -5.80
C PRO A 323 -19.74 -10.54 -6.96
N ARG A 324 -19.92 -10.06 -8.19
CA ARG A 324 -19.67 -10.82 -9.42
C ARG A 324 -19.06 -9.91 -10.48
N VAL A 325 -18.34 -10.52 -11.41
CA VAL A 325 -17.89 -9.86 -12.64
C VAL A 325 -18.60 -10.48 -13.84
N ALA A 326 -19.09 -9.65 -14.76
CA ALA A 326 -19.69 -10.12 -16.00
C ALA A 326 -18.78 -9.85 -17.21
N LEU A 327 -18.54 -10.89 -18.01
CA LEU A 327 -17.84 -10.80 -19.28
C LEU A 327 -18.84 -10.92 -20.43
N LEU A 328 -18.77 -10.00 -21.39
CA LEU A 328 -19.52 -10.09 -22.64
C LEU A 328 -19.01 -11.30 -23.44
N THR A 329 -19.95 -12.05 -24.03
CA THR A 329 -19.57 -13.12 -24.96
C THR A 329 -19.05 -12.53 -26.27
N PRO A 330 -18.04 -13.15 -26.92
CA PRO A 330 -17.40 -12.63 -28.13
C PRO A 330 -18.35 -12.38 -29.31
N ASP A 331 -19.51 -13.03 -29.32
CA ASP A 331 -20.43 -13.05 -30.47
C ASP A 331 -21.37 -11.84 -30.52
N GLY A 332 -21.31 -10.93 -29.54
CA GLY A 332 -21.72 -9.53 -29.66
C GLY A 332 -23.17 -9.19 -30.05
N GLY A 333 -24.06 -10.17 -30.21
CA GLY A 333 -25.47 -9.97 -30.54
C GLY A 333 -26.39 -10.58 -29.48
N ASP A 334 -27.22 -9.73 -28.85
CA ASP A 334 -28.36 -10.04 -27.98
C ASP A 334 -28.29 -11.37 -27.20
N GLY A 335 -27.64 -11.36 -26.01
CA GLY A 335 -28.14 -12.18 -24.89
C GLY A 335 -27.17 -13.06 -24.11
N GLY A 336 -25.85 -12.97 -24.31
CA GLY A 336 -24.90 -13.72 -23.49
C GLY A 336 -23.93 -12.83 -22.72
N MET A 337 -24.12 -12.71 -21.41
CA MET A 337 -23.03 -12.37 -20.50
C MET A 337 -22.70 -13.59 -19.65
N ARG A 338 -21.40 -13.80 -19.40
CA ARG A 338 -20.95 -14.78 -18.43
C ARG A 338 -20.71 -14.08 -17.11
N GLU A 339 -21.55 -14.36 -16.13
CA GLU A 339 -21.32 -13.93 -14.76
C GLU A 339 -20.39 -14.92 -14.04
N ILE A 340 -19.40 -14.36 -13.36
CA ILE A 340 -18.45 -15.10 -12.52
C ILE A 340 -18.67 -14.61 -11.08
N PRO A 341 -19.27 -15.44 -10.21
CA PRO A 341 -19.45 -15.08 -8.81
C PRO A 341 -18.09 -15.02 -8.09
N LEU A 342 -17.93 -14.02 -7.23
CA LEU A 342 -16.80 -13.90 -6.31
C LEU A 342 -17.21 -14.49 -4.95
N GLY A 343 -16.24 -14.98 -4.18
CA GLY A 343 -16.52 -15.68 -2.92
C GLY A 343 -17.27 -14.80 -1.91
N ALA A 344 -18.25 -15.40 -1.22
CA ALA A 344 -18.95 -14.80 -0.09
C ALA A 344 -17.99 -14.59 1.09
N GLY A 345 -17.39 -13.40 1.15
CA GLY A 345 -16.62 -12.92 2.29
C GLY A 345 -16.96 -11.47 2.63
N SER A 346 -18.13 -11.01 2.21
CA SER A 346 -18.67 -9.67 2.39
C SER A 346 -19.58 -9.63 3.62
N GLU A 347 -19.01 -9.84 4.80
CA GLU A 347 -19.56 -9.24 6.01
C GLU A 347 -18.60 -8.11 6.37
N GLY A 348 -18.99 -6.88 6.07
CA GLY A 348 -18.22 -5.67 6.39
C GLY A 348 -17.62 -4.96 5.18
N ALA A 349 -18.15 -3.77 4.90
CA ALA A 349 -17.63 -2.70 4.04
C ALA A 349 -17.51 -2.95 2.52
N GLY A 350 -18.56 -2.53 1.79
CA GLY A 350 -18.53 -2.28 0.33
C GLY A 350 -19.94 -2.17 -0.27
N THR A 351 -20.56 -0.98 -0.20
CA THR A 351 -21.94 -0.62 -0.63
C THR A 351 -23.08 -1.52 -0.10
N PRO A 352 -24.32 -1.03 0.10
CA PRO A 352 -25.41 -1.84 0.66
C PRO A 352 -25.78 -3.11 -0.11
N ASP A 353 -25.23 -3.35 -1.32
CA ASP A 353 -25.55 -4.48 -2.19
C ASP A 353 -24.36 -5.43 -2.49
N GLY A 354 -23.16 -5.16 -1.97
CA GLY A 354 -21.97 -5.98 -2.23
C GLY A 354 -21.50 -5.96 -3.70
N SER A 355 -21.86 -4.93 -4.47
CA SER A 355 -21.38 -4.78 -5.84
C SER A 355 -19.87 -4.50 -5.89
N VAL A 356 -19.18 -5.13 -6.86
CA VAL A 356 -17.82 -4.71 -7.24
C VAL A 356 -17.91 -3.25 -7.65
N ASP A 357 -17.03 -2.35 -7.20
CA ASP A 357 -17.01 -0.99 -7.73
C ASP A 357 -16.58 -1.05 -9.22
N GLN A 358 -17.60 -1.04 -10.07
CA GLN A 358 -17.56 -1.64 -11.40
C GLN A 358 -16.74 -0.83 -12.41
N PHE A 359 -16.24 0.34 -12.02
CA PHE A 359 -15.53 1.25 -12.92
C PHE A 359 -14.02 1.01 -12.88
N HIS A 360 -13.48 0.73 -11.70
CA HIS A 360 -12.03 0.70 -11.48
C HIS A 360 -11.54 -0.59 -10.81
N GLY A 361 -12.44 -1.52 -10.47
CA GLY A 361 -12.12 -2.77 -9.81
C GLY A 361 -11.68 -3.93 -10.72
N VAL A 362 -11.59 -3.79 -12.05
CA VAL A 362 -11.21 -4.90 -12.96
C VAL A 362 -10.04 -4.52 -13.85
N THR A 363 -9.09 -5.44 -14.05
CA THR A 363 -7.97 -5.30 -14.99
C THR A 363 -7.49 -6.67 -15.49
N PHE A 364 -6.84 -6.70 -16.65
CA PHE A 364 -6.31 -7.90 -17.29
C PHE A 364 -4.80 -7.79 -17.46
N THR A 365 -4.09 -8.91 -17.39
CA THR A 365 -2.71 -8.97 -17.90
C THR A 365 -2.70 -8.78 -19.42
N ALA A 366 -1.59 -8.29 -19.97
CA ALA A 366 -1.47 -8.05 -21.42
C ALA A 366 -1.59 -9.34 -22.25
N ASP A 367 -1.17 -10.47 -21.71
CA ASP A 367 -1.34 -11.81 -22.30
C ASP A 367 -2.75 -12.40 -22.10
N GLU A 368 -3.62 -11.68 -21.38
CA GLU A 368 -4.99 -12.07 -21.04
C GLU A 368 -5.10 -13.42 -20.30
N SER A 369 -4.02 -13.88 -19.68
CA SER A 369 -4.01 -15.12 -18.89
C SER A 369 -4.58 -14.96 -17.48
N ARG A 370 -4.62 -13.71 -16.96
CA ARG A 370 -5.16 -13.39 -15.65
C ARG A 370 -6.05 -12.16 -15.70
N MET A 371 -7.11 -12.19 -14.90
CA MET A 371 -8.00 -11.06 -14.61
C MET A 371 -7.97 -10.80 -13.10
N PHE A 372 -7.76 -9.55 -12.72
CA PHE A 372 -7.79 -9.12 -11.32
C PHE A 372 -9.08 -8.37 -11.06
N VAL A 373 -9.78 -8.75 -9.98
CA VAL A 373 -11.07 -8.18 -9.59
C VAL A 373 -11.04 -7.77 -8.13
N ALA A 374 -11.08 -6.48 -7.86
CA ALA A 374 -11.22 -5.92 -6.52
C ALA A 374 -12.65 -6.09 -6.00
N CYS A 375 -12.79 -6.52 -4.76
CA CYS A 375 -14.08 -6.67 -4.08
C CYS A 375 -13.86 -6.61 -2.56
N GLY A 376 -14.31 -5.52 -1.93
CA GLY A 376 -13.99 -5.22 -0.53
C GLY A 376 -12.48 -5.07 -0.34
N GLU A 377 -11.92 -5.81 0.61
CA GLU A 377 -10.48 -5.81 0.93
C GLU A 377 -9.69 -6.88 0.14
N ARG A 378 -10.29 -7.48 -0.89
CA ARG A 378 -9.69 -8.59 -1.63
C ARG A 378 -9.55 -8.28 -3.11
N VAL A 379 -8.45 -8.73 -3.71
CA VAL A 379 -8.29 -8.85 -5.17
C VAL A 379 -8.36 -10.32 -5.54
N TYR A 380 -9.43 -10.71 -6.23
CA TYR A 380 -9.56 -12.03 -6.83
C TYR A 380 -8.73 -12.09 -8.11
N VAL A 381 -7.87 -13.11 -8.20
CA VAL A 381 -7.11 -13.42 -9.41
C VAL A 381 -7.82 -14.56 -10.11
N LEU A 382 -8.35 -14.31 -11.29
CA LEU A 382 -9.21 -15.23 -12.03
C LEU A 382 -8.60 -15.58 -13.39
N ASP A 383 -8.86 -16.78 -13.89
CA ASP A 383 -8.67 -17.11 -15.30
C ASP A 383 -9.87 -16.56 -16.09
N PRO A 384 -9.69 -15.60 -17.00
CA PRO A 384 -10.83 -15.00 -17.71
C PRO A 384 -11.49 -15.97 -18.71
N ALA A 385 -10.82 -17.05 -19.12
CA ALA A 385 -11.37 -18.00 -20.08
C ALA A 385 -12.40 -18.95 -19.45
N ASP A 386 -12.17 -19.41 -18.23
CA ASP A 386 -13.03 -20.36 -17.52
C ASP A 386 -13.58 -19.82 -16.19
N GLY A 387 -13.27 -18.58 -15.83
CA GLY A 387 -13.79 -17.90 -14.63
C GLY A 387 -13.33 -18.50 -13.31
N ARG A 388 -12.39 -19.45 -13.30
CA ARG A 388 -11.93 -20.07 -12.06
C ARG A 388 -11.04 -19.11 -11.27
N THR A 389 -11.16 -19.15 -9.95
CA THR A 389 -10.25 -18.44 -9.06
C THR A 389 -8.89 -19.13 -9.04
N LEU A 390 -7.87 -18.39 -9.46
CA LEU A 390 -6.46 -18.79 -9.40
C LEU A 390 -5.85 -18.46 -8.04
N ASP A 391 -6.21 -17.30 -7.48
CA ASP A 391 -5.68 -16.80 -6.20
C ASP A 391 -6.57 -15.70 -5.60
N VAL A 392 -6.32 -15.32 -4.34
CA VAL A 392 -6.97 -14.20 -3.66
C VAL A 392 -5.94 -13.41 -2.84
N ILE A 393 -5.70 -12.16 -3.26
CA ILE A 393 -4.80 -11.23 -2.56
C ILE A 393 -5.61 -10.46 -1.52
N ARG A 394 -5.12 -10.41 -0.29
CA ARG A 394 -5.73 -9.59 0.78
C ARG A 394 -5.02 -8.24 0.88
N HIS A 395 -5.83 -7.20 0.99
CA HIS A 395 -5.44 -5.86 1.40
C HIS A 395 -5.99 -5.60 2.80
N HIS A 396 -5.49 -4.58 3.48
CA HIS A 396 -5.88 -4.28 4.87
C HIS A 396 -7.03 -3.26 4.96
N ASP A 397 -7.45 -2.71 3.82
CA ASP A 397 -8.56 -1.76 3.72
C ASP A 397 -9.31 -2.02 2.40
N THR A 398 -10.48 -1.39 2.28
CA THR A 398 -11.36 -1.44 1.12
C THR A 398 -10.64 -0.90 -0.10
N ILE A 399 -10.62 -1.70 -1.17
CA ILE A 399 -9.95 -1.37 -2.42
C ILE A 399 -10.88 -0.53 -3.30
N GLN A 400 -10.38 0.61 -3.75
CA GLN A 400 -11.08 1.52 -4.66
C GLN A 400 -10.74 1.22 -6.13
N SER A 401 -9.49 0.84 -6.41
CA SER A 401 -9.03 0.61 -7.79
C SER A 401 -7.89 -0.40 -7.86
N VAL A 402 -7.87 -1.17 -8.95
CA VAL A 402 -6.75 -2.06 -9.29
C VAL A 402 -6.31 -1.90 -10.74
N ARG A 403 -5.00 -1.86 -10.99
CA ARG A 403 -4.42 -1.79 -12.35
C ARG A 403 -3.16 -2.63 -12.44
N VAL A 404 -3.10 -3.52 -13.43
CA VAL A 404 -1.88 -4.26 -13.77
C VAL A 404 -1.01 -3.38 -14.66
N SER A 405 0.31 -3.41 -14.44
CA SER A 405 1.28 -2.77 -15.32
C SER A 405 1.25 -3.40 -16.71
N PRO A 406 1.60 -2.67 -17.79
CA PRO A 406 1.52 -3.20 -19.15
C PRO A 406 2.39 -4.43 -19.41
N ASP A 407 3.49 -4.59 -18.66
CA ASP A 407 4.35 -5.78 -18.70
C ASP A 407 3.75 -7.00 -17.96
N GLY A 408 2.69 -6.81 -17.18
CA GLY A 408 2.02 -7.86 -16.41
C GLY A 408 2.68 -8.22 -15.08
N GLU A 409 3.75 -7.51 -14.71
CA GLU A 409 4.61 -7.89 -13.58
C GLU A 409 4.24 -7.23 -12.26
N LEU A 410 3.61 -6.05 -12.32
CA LEU A 410 3.21 -5.25 -11.17
C LEU A 410 1.69 -5.05 -11.15
N LEU A 411 1.14 -4.92 -9.95
CA LEU A 411 -0.26 -4.62 -9.67
C LEU A 411 -0.31 -3.41 -8.74
N ALA A 412 -0.85 -2.30 -9.23
CA ALA A 412 -1.27 -1.19 -8.39
C ALA A 412 -2.61 -1.54 -7.74
N VAL A 413 -2.65 -1.48 -6.42
CA VAL A 413 -3.84 -1.57 -5.58
C VAL A 413 -3.99 -0.25 -4.85
N ILE A 414 -5.15 0.37 -4.99
CA ILE A 414 -5.47 1.62 -4.33
C ILE A 414 -6.49 1.34 -3.23
N GLY A 415 -6.09 1.59 -2.00
CA GLY A 415 -6.94 1.48 -0.82
C GLY A 415 -7.74 2.76 -0.55
N LYS A 416 -8.49 2.75 0.54
CA LYS A 416 -9.12 3.95 1.07
C LYS A 416 -8.04 4.96 1.50
N PHE A 417 -8.41 6.23 1.55
CA PHE A 417 -7.51 7.33 1.97
C PHE A 417 -6.24 7.53 1.11
N ALA A 418 -6.32 7.19 -0.19
CA ALA A 418 -5.27 7.43 -1.16
C ALA A 418 -3.93 6.72 -0.86
N GLU A 419 -3.99 5.57 -0.20
CA GLU A 419 -2.85 4.67 -0.15
C GLU A 419 -2.72 3.94 -1.49
N VAL A 420 -1.52 4.01 -2.07
CA VAL A 420 -1.17 3.31 -3.31
C VAL A 420 -0.13 2.26 -2.98
N THR A 421 -0.54 0.99 -3.06
CA THR A 421 0.36 -0.16 -2.91
C THR A 421 0.69 -0.74 -4.28
N ILE A 422 1.96 -0.86 -4.61
CA ILE A 422 2.44 -1.62 -5.77
C ILE A 422 2.90 -2.99 -5.31
N ARG A 423 2.32 -4.03 -5.90
CA ARG A 423 2.64 -5.44 -5.60
C ARG A 423 3.19 -6.12 -6.82
N ARG A 424 4.05 -7.12 -6.63
CA ARG A 424 4.45 -8.02 -7.70
C ARG A 424 3.34 -9.04 -7.97
N VAL A 425 3.04 -9.29 -9.23
CA VAL A 425 1.98 -10.23 -9.65
C VAL A 425 2.33 -11.69 -9.36
N GLY A 426 3.63 -12.03 -9.36
CA GLY A 426 4.11 -13.40 -9.19
C GLY A 426 3.99 -13.94 -7.76
N ASP A 427 4.22 -13.10 -6.75
CA ASP A 427 4.28 -13.50 -5.33
C ASP A 427 3.49 -12.57 -4.38
N HIS A 428 2.81 -11.55 -4.91
CA HIS A 428 2.00 -10.55 -4.20
C HIS A 428 2.73 -9.72 -3.16
N ARG A 429 4.06 -9.81 -3.10
CA ARG A 429 4.88 -9.01 -2.19
C ARG A 429 4.76 -7.54 -2.56
N VAL A 430 4.65 -6.69 -1.54
CA VAL A 430 4.67 -5.24 -1.69
C VAL A 430 6.07 -4.84 -2.15
N VAL A 431 6.12 -4.07 -3.24
CA VAL A 431 7.35 -3.52 -3.82
C VAL A 431 7.55 -2.09 -3.37
N THR A 432 6.47 -1.32 -3.31
CA THR A 432 6.43 0.02 -2.73
C THR A 432 5.01 0.29 -2.23
N ASN A 433 4.90 1.03 -1.15
CA ASN A 433 3.64 1.52 -0.63
C ASN A 433 3.82 2.99 -0.24
N HIS A 434 2.90 3.83 -0.66
CA HIS A 434 2.91 5.23 -0.27
C HIS A 434 1.50 5.71 0.01
N ARG A 435 1.35 6.34 1.17
CA ARG A 435 0.16 7.09 1.55
C ARG A 435 0.48 8.57 1.47
N ASN A 436 -0.40 9.36 0.86
CA ASN A 436 -0.24 10.81 0.83
C ASN A 436 -0.25 11.36 2.27
N ARG A 437 0.85 12.01 2.66
CA ARG A 437 1.07 12.51 4.03
C ARG A 437 1.12 14.04 4.12
N GLU A 438 0.72 14.75 3.07
CA GLU A 438 0.71 16.23 3.03
C GLU A 438 -0.31 16.89 4.01
N GLY A 439 -0.74 16.19 5.07
CA GLY A 439 -1.69 16.67 6.07
C GLY A 439 -3.11 16.86 5.56
N ARG A 440 -3.38 16.52 4.28
CA ARG A 440 -4.71 16.60 3.66
C ARG A 440 -5.35 15.22 3.63
N LEU A 441 -6.61 15.15 4.03
CA LEU A 441 -7.42 13.96 3.86
C LEU A 441 -7.72 13.80 2.36
N CYS A 442 -7.20 12.75 1.74
CA CYS A 442 -7.46 12.47 0.32
C CYS A 442 -8.09 11.09 0.17
N GLN A 443 -9.02 10.92 -0.78
CA GLN A 443 -9.51 9.63 -1.22
C GLN A 443 -9.11 9.42 -2.67
N ALA A 444 -8.51 8.27 -2.99
CA ALA A 444 -8.23 7.94 -4.37
C ALA A 444 -9.45 7.30 -5.03
N VAL A 445 -9.72 7.69 -6.27
CA VAL A 445 -10.98 7.37 -6.97
C VAL A 445 -10.74 6.51 -8.20
N ALA A 446 -9.67 6.79 -8.94
CA ALA A 446 -9.40 6.10 -10.20
C ALA A 446 -7.89 6.02 -10.47
N THR A 447 -7.51 5.00 -11.23
CA THR A 447 -6.12 4.76 -11.59
C THR A 447 -6.01 4.38 -13.06
N ALA A 448 -4.93 4.78 -13.71
CA ALA A 448 -4.56 4.30 -15.05
C ALA A 448 -3.05 4.16 -15.17
N TRP A 449 -2.58 3.02 -15.70
CA TRP A 449 -1.20 2.85 -16.12
C TRP A 449 -1.09 3.20 -17.61
N SER A 450 -0.04 3.93 -18.01
CA SER A 450 0.20 4.20 -19.43
C SER A 450 0.61 2.90 -20.15
N PRO A 451 0.19 2.66 -21.41
CA PRO A 451 0.53 1.43 -22.13
C PRO A 451 2.02 1.20 -22.35
N ASP A 452 2.82 2.27 -22.34
CA ASP A 452 4.28 2.21 -22.43
C ASP A 452 4.98 1.95 -21.08
N GLY A 453 4.21 1.84 -20.01
CA GLY A 453 4.68 1.56 -18.65
C GLY A 453 5.29 2.75 -17.93
N ARG A 454 5.42 3.92 -18.55
CA ARG A 454 6.18 5.06 -18.01
C ARG A 454 5.46 5.87 -16.94
N HIS A 455 4.14 5.78 -16.88
CA HIS A 455 3.31 6.62 -16.04
C HIS A 455 2.22 5.83 -15.31
N LEU A 456 2.00 6.19 -14.05
CA LEU A 456 0.84 5.81 -13.27
C LEU A 456 0.08 7.08 -12.90
N ALA A 457 -1.15 7.23 -13.41
CA ALA A 457 -2.03 8.33 -13.05
C ALA A 457 -3.01 7.89 -11.96
N VAL A 458 -3.12 8.69 -10.91
CA VAL A 458 -4.03 8.47 -9.78
C VAL A 458 -4.91 9.70 -9.60
N SER A 459 -6.22 9.53 -9.71
CA SER A 459 -7.19 10.56 -9.37
C SER A 459 -7.42 10.57 -7.86
N LEU A 460 -7.31 11.75 -7.27
CA LEU A 460 -7.50 12.02 -5.85
C LEU A 460 -8.62 13.03 -5.68
N ARG A 461 -9.46 12.79 -4.67
CA ARG A 461 -10.39 13.73 -4.10
C ARG A 461 -9.79 14.23 -2.79
N VAL A 462 -9.60 15.53 -2.66
CA VAL A 462 -9.18 16.18 -1.42
C VAL A 462 -10.43 16.51 -0.61
N LEU A 463 -10.39 16.22 0.69
CA LEU A 463 -11.46 16.48 1.63
C LEU A 463 -11.02 17.59 2.60
N ASP A 464 -11.98 18.40 3.02
CA ASP A 464 -11.78 19.34 4.12
C ASP A 464 -11.94 18.67 5.50
N GLU A 465 -11.86 19.48 6.56
CA GLU A 465 -11.99 19.04 7.95
C GLU A 465 -13.38 18.45 8.30
N HIS A 466 -14.40 18.72 7.48
CA HIS A 466 -15.76 18.21 7.63
C HIS A 466 -16.03 16.99 6.74
N TRP A 467 -15.00 16.47 6.07
CA TRP A 467 -15.10 15.37 5.10
C TRP A 467 -15.83 15.73 3.80
N ASP A 468 -16.03 17.04 3.54
CA ASP A 468 -16.64 17.51 2.31
C ASP A 468 -15.57 17.61 1.20
N PRO A 469 -15.93 17.34 -0.08
CA PRO A 469 -15.01 17.49 -1.20
C PRO A 469 -14.57 18.94 -1.36
N ALA A 470 -13.26 19.15 -1.24
CA ALA A 470 -12.64 20.47 -1.31
C ALA A 470 -11.90 20.71 -2.64
N ASP A 471 -11.37 19.65 -3.25
CA ASP A 471 -10.65 19.73 -4.53
C ASP A 471 -10.54 18.35 -5.20
N GLY A 472 -10.29 18.34 -6.51
CA GLY A 472 -10.02 17.17 -7.33
C GLY A 472 -8.69 17.33 -8.04
N GLU A 473 -7.76 16.40 -7.82
CA GLU A 473 -6.46 16.43 -8.49
C GLU A 473 -6.07 15.07 -9.05
N ILE A 474 -5.27 15.08 -10.11
CA ILE A 474 -4.71 13.86 -10.70
C ILE A 474 -3.20 13.95 -10.55
N ARG A 475 -2.64 13.02 -9.79
CA ARG A 475 -1.20 12.87 -9.65
C ARG A 475 -0.72 11.88 -10.70
N VAL A 476 0.24 12.32 -11.51
CA VAL A 476 0.91 11.45 -12.47
C VAL A 476 2.30 11.14 -11.94
N TYR A 477 2.55 9.87 -11.66
CA TYR A 477 3.84 9.36 -11.19
C TYR A 477 4.65 8.81 -12.35
N GLY A 478 5.94 9.14 -12.40
CA GLY A 478 6.86 8.52 -13.35
C GLY A 478 7.37 7.17 -12.83
N THR A 479 7.57 6.20 -13.71
CA THR A 479 8.29 4.96 -13.36
C THR A 479 9.78 5.13 -13.49
N GLY A 480 10.52 4.46 -12.59
CA GLY A 480 11.97 4.45 -12.59
C GLY A 480 12.56 4.91 -11.27
N LEU A 481 12.47 4.04 -10.25
CA LEU A 481 13.26 4.21 -9.05
C LEU A 481 14.76 4.11 -9.36
N ALA A 482 15.58 4.78 -8.55
CA ALA A 482 17.03 4.73 -8.66
C ALA A 482 17.56 3.29 -8.54
N THR A 483 18.39 2.89 -9.51
CA THR A 483 19.04 1.56 -9.57
C THR A 483 20.37 1.50 -8.85
N GLU A 484 20.93 2.65 -8.48
CA GLU A 484 22.18 2.77 -7.73
C GLU A 484 21.94 3.62 -6.48
N PRO A 485 22.67 3.33 -5.38
CA PRO A 485 22.62 4.18 -4.19
C PRO A 485 23.17 5.58 -4.50
N PRO A 486 22.65 6.63 -3.85
CA PRO A 486 23.25 7.96 -3.89
C PRO A 486 24.75 7.91 -3.54
N PRO A 487 25.61 8.72 -4.21
CA PRO A 487 27.06 8.69 -3.97
C PRO A 487 27.48 8.93 -2.52
N GLU A 488 26.67 9.65 -1.73
CA GLU A 488 26.89 9.85 -0.30
C GLU A 488 26.77 8.56 0.53
N LEU A 489 25.98 7.57 0.09
CA LEU A 489 25.79 6.30 0.81
C LEU A 489 26.88 5.26 0.51
N VAL A 490 27.70 5.50 -0.52
CA VAL A 490 28.76 4.59 -0.98
C VAL A 490 30.11 4.86 -0.30
N ARG A 491 30.24 5.98 0.42
CA ARG A 491 31.49 6.41 1.03
C ARG A 491 31.94 5.55 2.20
#